data_AF-T1BUE2-F1
#
_entry.id   AF-T1BUE2-F1
#
_cell.length_a   1.000
_cell.length_b   1.000
_cell.length_c   1.000
_cell.angle_alpha   90.00
_cell.angle_beta   90.00
_cell.angle_gamma   90.00
#
_symmetry.space_group_name_H-M   'P 1'
#
loop_
_entity.id
_entity.type
_entity.pdbx_description
1 polymer ?
#
loop_
_entity_poly.entity_id
_entity_poly.type
_entity_poly.pdbx_seq_one_letter_code
_entity_poly.pdbx_strand_id
1 'polypeptide(L)'
;MGDALSAIDEGIINSMALATWVDDKTIDVTIINGREAPAIKRQRNKAVGQLQHKISKCKNGSKKHKRLVAAKKKINSKAKLSLRDFDHQVSNKAANHVISHNTARVIVGDVRGIEKETK
;
A
#
# COMPACT_ATOMS: atom_id res chain seq x y z
N MET A 1 -2.95 26.64 -24.82
CA MET A 1 -2.36 25.50 -24.10
C MET A 1 -3.38 25.07 -23.07
N GLY A 2 -3.89 23.83 -23.17
CA GLY A 2 -4.80 23.29 -22.16
C GLY A 2 -4.07 23.14 -20.83
N ASP A 3 -4.83 23.15 -19.73
CA ASP A 3 -4.31 22.90 -18.38
C ASP A 3 -3.46 21.62 -18.36
N ALA A 4 -2.22 21.70 -17.84
CA ALA A 4 -1.35 20.54 -17.67
C ALA A 4 -2.04 19.47 -16.80
N LEU A 5 -2.08 18.23 -17.29
CA LEU A 5 -2.94 17.16 -16.77
C LEU A 5 -2.14 15.89 -16.48
N SER A 6 -2.36 15.32 -15.29
CA SER A 6 -1.87 14.01 -14.91
C SER A 6 -3.01 13.04 -14.64
N ALA A 7 -2.97 11.86 -15.27
CA ALA A 7 -3.82 10.73 -14.93
C ALA A 7 -3.05 9.77 -14.00
N ILE A 8 -3.72 9.29 -12.96
CA ILE A 8 -3.17 8.37 -11.96
C ILE A 8 -4.04 7.10 -11.90
N ASP A 9 -3.40 5.95 -12.08
CA ASP A 9 -4.00 4.64 -11.87
C ASP A 9 -3.33 3.95 -10.67
N GLU A 10 -4.14 3.46 -9.73
CA GLU A 10 -3.67 2.81 -8.51
C GLU A 10 -3.62 1.29 -8.68
N GLY A 11 -2.61 0.64 -8.10
CA GLY A 11 -2.46 -0.80 -8.23
C GLY A 11 -1.75 -1.47 -7.04
N ILE A 12 -1.59 -2.79 -7.14
CA ILE A 12 -0.96 -3.58 -6.07
C ILE A 12 0.55 -3.74 -6.29
N ILE A 13 0.97 -4.05 -7.53
CA ILE A 13 2.39 -4.25 -7.88
C ILE A 13 3.03 -2.93 -8.28
N ASN A 14 2.33 -2.15 -9.10
CA ASN A 14 2.63 -0.76 -9.39
C ASN A 14 1.63 0.03 -8.56
N SER A 15 2.08 0.63 -7.45
CA SER A 15 1.15 1.25 -6.51
C SER A 15 0.46 2.48 -7.08
N MET A 16 1.18 3.23 -7.90
CA MET A 16 0.61 4.30 -8.72
C MET A 16 1.36 4.35 -10.05
N ALA A 17 0.61 4.41 -11.15
CA ALA A 17 1.10 4.74 -12.47
C ALA A 17 0.59 6.14 -12.83
N LEU A 18 1.51 7.05 -13.15
CA LEU A 18 1.21 8.43 -13.51
C LEU A 18 1.51 8.63 -14.99
N ALA A 19 0.56 9.19 -15.72
CA ALA A 19 0.72 9.62 -17.10
C ALA A 19 0.45 11.13 -17.18
N THR A 20 1.47 11.92 -17.47
CA THR A 20 1.40 13.38 -17.50
C THR A 20 1.63 13.89 -18.91
N TRP A 21 0.73 14.73 -19.41
CA TRP A 21 0.94 15.46 -20.66
C TRP A 21 1.97 16.56 -20.45
N VAL A 22 3.07 16.51 -21.20
CA VAL A 22 4.16 17.50 -21.16
C VAL A 22 3.97 18.54 -22.28
N ASP A 23 3.46 18.10 -23.43
CA ASP A 23 3.06 18.91 -24.57
C ASP A 23 1.94 18.18 -25.36
N ASP A 24 1.49 18.71 -26.50
CA ASP A 24 0.38 18.15 -27.28
C ASP A 24 0.63 16.74 -27.87
N LYS A 25 1.86 16.22 -27.78
CA LYS A 25 2.27 14.94 -28.39
C LYS A 25 3.03 14.02 -27.44
N THR A 26 3.47 14.53 -26.30
CA THR A 26 4.37 13.82 -25.38
C THR A 26 3.68 13.56 -24.04
N ILE A 27 3.71 12.29 -23.63
CA ILE A 27 3.28 11.85 -22.31
C ILE A 27 4.49 11.30 -21.57
N ASP A 28 4.78 11.87 -20.40
CA ASP A 28 5.72 11.30 -19.46
C ASP A 28 5.01 10.27 -18.57
N VAL A 29 5.64 9.11 -18.38
CA VAL A 29 5.06 7.98 -17.64
C VAL A 29 5.96 7.62 -16.47
N THR A 30 5.44 7.76 -15.26
CA THR A 30 6.14 7.40 -14.03
C THR A 30 5.43 6.25 -13.31
N ILE A 31 6.18 5.20 -13.00
CA ILE A 31 5.67 4.02 -12.29
C ILE A 31 6.27 3.96 -10.89
N ILE A 32 5.41 4.05 -9.87
CA ILE A 32 5.80 3.87 -8.47
C ILE A 32 5.64 2.39 -8.11
N ASN A 33 6.77 1.69 -7.94
CA ASN A 33 6.76 0.27 -7.59
C ASN A 33 6.24 0.04 -6.16
N GLY A 34 5.34 -0.93 -6.01
CA GLY A 34 4.65 -1.25 -4.77
C GLY A 34 4.95 -2.61 -4.14
N ARG A 35 5.96 -3.35 -4.64
CA ARG A 35 6.27 -4.73 -4.18
C ARG A 35 6.59 -4.85 -2.69
N GLU A 36 6.92 -3.74 -2.04
CA GLU A 36 7.16 -3.69 -0.60
C GLU A 36 5.90 -4.02 0.22
N ALA A 37 4.73 -3.51 -0.16
CA ALA A 37 3.48 -3.77 0.57
C ALA A 37 3.10 -5.27 0.60
N PRO A 38 3.13 -6.02 -0.52
CA PRO A 38 3.01 -7.48 -0.52
C PRO A 38 4.07 -8.18 0.33
N ALA A 39 5.32 -7.71 0.34
CA ALA A 39 6.38 -8.28 1.17
C ALA A 39 6.08 -8.12 2.67
N ILE A 40 5.61 -6.93 3.10
CA ILE A 40 5.17 -6.66 4.48
C ILE A 40 4.00 -7.60 4.85
N LYS A 41 2.98 -7.70 3.99
CA LYS A 41 1.83 -8.61 4.20
C LYS A 41 2.27 -10.06 4.34
N ARG A 42 3.19 -10.52 3.49
CA ARG A 42 3.76 -11.87 3.54
C ARG A 42 4.53 -12.13 4.84
N GLN A 43 5.38 -11.20 5.26
CA GLN A 43 6.13 -11.32 6.52
C GLN A 43 5.18 -11.41 7.72
N ARG A 44 4.16 -10.54 7.77
CA ARG A 44 3.09 -10.58 8.78
C ARG A 44 2.40 -11.94 8.80
N ASN A 45 1.94 -12.43 7.65
CA ASN A 45 1.18 -13.68 7.56
C ASN A 45 2.00 -14.88 8.07
N LYS A 46 3.29 -14.99 7.69
CA LYS A 46 4.18 -16.04 8.19
C LYS A 46 4.33 -15.99 9.71
N ALA A 47 4.61 -14.82 10.26
CA ALA A 47 4.82 -14.65 11.70
C ALA A 47 3.54 -14.89 12.52
N VAL A 48 2.40 -14.40 12.03
CA VAL A 48 1.09 -14.63 12.66
C VAL A 48 0.71 -16.11 12.62
N GLY A 49 0.93 -16.81 11.50
CA GLY A 49 0.66 -18.24 11.38
C GLY A 49 1.44 -19.07 12.41
N GLN A 50 2.74 -18.79 12.56
CA GLN A 50 3.58 -19.47 13.56
C GLN A 50 3.11 -19.21 14.99
N LEU A 51 2.71 -17.97 15.32
CA LEU A 51 2.19 -17.64 16.64
C LEU A 51 0.82 -18.28 16.89
N GLN A 52 -0.06 -18.28 15.90
CA GLN A 52 -1.38 -18.89 15.99
C GLN A 52 -1.28 -20.38 16.30
N HIS A 53 -0.36 -21.09 15.63
CA HIS A 53 -0.09 -22.51 15.91
C HIS A 53 0.43 -22.75 17.34
N LYS A 54 1.23 -21.83 17.89
CA LYS A 54 1.69 -21.93 19.29
C LYS A 54 0.57 -21.62 20.28
N ILE A 55 -0.31 -20.66 19.96
CA ILE A 55 -1.45 -20.26 20.78
C ILE A 55 -2.45 -21.41 20.91
N SER A 56 -2.76 -22.13 19.82
CA SER A 56 -3.72 -23.24 19.84
C SER A 56 -3.30 -24.39 20.74
N LYS A 57 -2.00 -24.54 21.02
CA LYS A 57 -1.44 -25.54 21.94
C LYS A 57 -1.37 -25.07 23.40
N CYS A 58 -1.79 -23.85 23.71
CA CYS A 58 -1.71 -23.29 25.06
C CYS A 58 -3.07 -23.34 25.77
N LYS A 59 -3.06 -23.51 27.10
CA LYS A 59 -4.24 -23.26 27.93
C LYS A 59 -4.63 -21.78 27.84
N ASN A 60 -5.87 -21.50 27.44
CA ASN A 60 -6.43 -20.16 27.39
C ASN A 60 -6.24 -19.44 28.74
N GLY A 61 -5.82 -18.17 28.69
CA GLY A 61 -5.58 -17.34 29.87
C GLY A 61 -4.28 -17.63 30.64
N SER A 62 -3.53 -18.69 30.31
CA SER A 62 -2.21 -18.94 30.90
C SER A 62 -1.20 -17.81 30.61
N LYS A 63 -0.14 -17.70 31.43
CA LYS A 63 0.95 -16.71 31.21
C LYS A 63 1.54 -16.82 29.80
N LYS A 64 1.80 -18.05 29.33
CA LYS A 64 2.32 -18.33 27.98
C LYS A 64 1.34 -17.90 26.89
N HIS A 65 0.05 -18.24 27.03
CA HIS A 65 -1.01 -17.82 26.11
C HIS A 65 -1.05 -16.29 25.97
N LYS A 66 -1.12 -15.56 27.09
CA LYS A 66 -1.16 -14.09 27.13
C LYS A 66 0.05 -13.46 26.42
N ARG A 67 1.26 -13.99 26.64
CA ARG A 67 2.49 -13.52 25.99
C ARG A 67 2.46 -13.71 24.47
N LEU A 68 1.99 -14.87 23.98
CA LEU A 68 1.91 -15.14 22.54
C LEU A 68 0.86 -14.26 21.85
N VAL A 69 -0.29 -14.05 22.48
CA VAL A 69 -1.34 -13.15 21.98
C VAL A 69 -0.83 -11.71 21.90
N ALA A 70 -0.10 -11.24 22.92
CA ALA A 70 0.53 -9.92 22.90
C ALA A 70 1.55 -9.78 21.75
N ALA A 71 2.37 -10.81 21.52
CA ALA A 71 3.32 -10.84 20.40
C ALA A 71 2.60 -10.77 19.04
N LYS A 72 1.50 -11.51 18.87
CA LYS A 72 0.66 -11.47 17.66
C LYS A 72 0.11 -10.06 17.43
N LYS A 73 -0.42 -9.43 18.48
CA LYS A 73 -0.91 -8.04 18.42
C LYS A 73 0.20 -7.08 17.98
N LYS A 74 1.40 -7.21 18.55
CA LYS A 74 2.57 -6.38 18.18
C LYS A 74 2.95 -6.51 16.69
N ILE A 75 2.96 -7.73 16.15
CA ILE A 75 3.24 -7.97 14.73
C ILE A 75 2.17 -7.32 13.83
N ASN A 76 0.89 -7.47 14.20
CA ASN A 76 -0.20 -6.84 13.45
C ASN A 76 -0.09 -5.31 13.48
N SER A 77 0.17 -4.72 14.65
CA SER A 77 0.38 -3.27 14.77
C SER A 77 1.57 -2.79 13.96
N LYS A 78 2.70 -3.50 14.00
CA LYS A 78 3.88 -3.14 13.20
C LYS A 78 3.58 -3.19 11.71
N ALA A 79 2.95 -4.26 11.23
CA ALA A 79 2.60 -4.39 9.81
C ALA A 79 1.62 -3.29 9.36
N LYS A 80 0.65 -2.92 10.20
CA LYS A 80 -0.27 -1.81 9.93
C LYS A 80 0.48 -0.47 9.79
N LEU A 81 1.41 -0.19 10.71
CA LEU A 81 2.21 1.04 10.66
C LEU A 81 3.13 1.07 9.43
N SER A 82 3.78 -0.05 9.09
CA SER A 82 4.63 -0.15 7.90
C SER A 82 3.85 0.02 6.60
N LEU A 83 2.64 -0.53 6.50
CA LEU A 83 1.79 -0.31 5.33
C LEU A 83 1.37 1.17 5.21
N ARG A 84 1.00 1.80 6.32
CA ARG A 84 0.66 3.24 6.32
C ARG A 84 1.84 4.11 5.88
N ASP A 85 3.04 3.81 6.38
CA ASP A 85 4.25 4.53 5.99
C ASP A 85 4.54 4.35 4.49
N PHE A 86 4.42 3.11 3.99
CA PHE A 86 4.51 2.83 2.57
C PHE A 86 3.50 3.64 1.74
N ASP A 87 2.23 3.71 2.17
CA ASP A 87 1.18 4.49 1.48
C ASP A 87 1.52 5.99 1.45
N HIS A 88 2.06 6.53 2.55
CA HIS A 88 2.56 7.91 2.59
C HIS A 88 3.71 8.14 1.63
N GLN A 89 4.68 7.22 1.54
CA GLN A 89 5.81 7.35 0.62
C GLN A 89 5.37 7.29 -0.84
N VAL A 90 4.42 6.40 -1.18
CA VAL A 90 3.82 6.32 -2.52
C VAL A 90 3.14 7.64 -2.87
N SER A 91 2.27 8.13 -2.00
CA SER A 91 1.52 9.37 -2.23
C SER A 91 2.45 10.58 -2.34
N ASN A 92 3.50 10.65 -1.52
CA ASN A 92 4.48 11.74 -1.57
C ASN A 92 5.29 11.73 -2.88
N LYS A 93 5.67 10.54 -3.37
CA LYS A 93 6.35 10.41 -4.68
C LYS A 93 5.44 10.88 -5.82
N ALA A 94 4.17 10.50 -5.80
CA ALA A 94 3.19 10.96 -6.78
C ALA A 94 2.97 12.47 -6.72
N ALA A 95 2.82 13.04 -5.51
CA ALA A 95 2.67 14.47 -5.31
C ALA A 95 3.89 15.26 -5.84
N ASN A 96 5.10 14.80 -5.53
CA ASN A 96 6.33 15.44 -6.03
C ASN A 96 6.39 15.44 -7.56
N HIS A 97 5.95 14.34 -8.21
CA HIS A 97 5.86 14.26 -9.67
C HIS A 97 4.87 15.26 -10.26
N VAL A 98 3.67 15.35 -9.69
CA VAL A 98 2.61 16.28 -10.11
C VAL A 98 3.08 17.73 -9.96
N ILE A 99 3.74 18.05 -8.84
CA ILE A 99 4.30 19.38 -8.55
C ILE A 99 5.43 19.72 -9.53
N SER A 100 6.35 18.78 -9.80
CA SER A 100 7.49 19.04 -10.70
C SER A 100 7.05 19.31 -12.15
N HIS A 101 5.91 18.76 -12.55
CA HIS A 101 5.33 18.97 -13.89
C HIS A 101 4.36 20.16 -13.94
N ASN A 102 4.19 20.90 -12.85
CA ASN A 102 3.28 22.05 -12.74
C ASN A 102 1.86 21.73 -13.25
N THR A 103 1.37 20.55 -12.92
CA THR A 103 0.07 20.07 -13.40
C THR A 103 -1.06 20.74 -12.62
N ALA A 104 -2.02 21.31 -13.35
CA ALA A 104 -3.15 22.03 -12.76
C ALA A 104 -4.31 21.08 -12.42
N ARG A 105 -4.36 19.90 -13.07
CA ARG A 105 -5.43 18.93 -12.87
C ARG A 105 -4.88 17.52 -12.74
N VAL A 106 -5.35 16.82 -11.71
CA VAL A 106 -5.08 15.39 -11.50
C VAL A 106 -6.38 14.62 -11.65
N ILE A 107 -6.38 13.58 -12.47
CA ILE A 107 -7.48 12.61 -12.59
C ILE A 107 -7.00 11.32 -11.92
N VAL A 108 -7.78 10.80 -10.97
CA VAL A 108 -7.45 9.56 -10.25
C VAL A 108 -8.52 8.51 -10.55
N GLY A 109 -8.10 7.29 -10.85
CA GLY A 109 -9.00 6.16 -11.03
C GLY A 109 -9.82 5.86 -9.76
N ASP A 110 -11.12 5.62 -9.91
CA ASP A 110 -11.97 5.26 -8.77
C ASP A 110 -11.80 3.78 -8.43
N VAL A 111 -11.13 3.51 -7.30
CA VAL A 111 -10.87 2.16 -6.80
C VAL A 111 -11.97 1.63 -5.87
N ARG A 112 -13.04 2.39 -5.60
CA ARG A 112 -14.09 1.95 -4.67
C ARG A 112 -14.86 0.78 -5.26
N GLY A 113 -15.05 -0.27 -4.47
CA GLY A 113 -15.87 -1.42 -4.85
C GLY A 113 -15.15 -2.52 -5.65
N ILE A 114 -13.89 -2.33 -6.04
CA ILE A 114 -13.08 -3.39 -6.70
C ILE A 114 -12.93 -4.65 -5.82
N GLU A 115 -13.05 -4.48 -4.51
CA GLU A 115 -12.99 -5.54 -3.50
C GLU A 115 -14.27 -6.38 -3.39
N LYS A 116 -15.38 -5.96 -4.02
CA LYS A 116 -16.68 -6.66 -3.94
C LYS A 116 -16.83 -7.80 -4.95
N GLU A 117 -16.07 -7.75 -6.05
CA GLU A 117 -16.13 -8.72 -7.16
C GLU A 117 -14.93 -9.68 -7.17
N THR A 118 -14.14 -9.70 -6.09
CA THR A 118 -12.98 -10.59 -5.99
C THR A 118 -13.46 -11.99 -5.52
N LYS A 119 -13.52 -12.96 -6.46
CA LYS A 119 -13.81 -14.38 -6.17
C LYS A 119 -12.74 -15.04 -5.29
#